data_AF-A0A9W7MLK6-F1
#
_entry.id   AF-A0A9W7MLK6-F1
#
_cell.length_a   1.000
_cell.length_b   1.000
_cell.length_c   1.000
_cell.angle_alpha   90.00
_cell.angle_beta   90.00
_cell.angle_gamma   90.00
#
_symmetry.space_group_name_H-M   'P 1'
#
loop_
_entity.id
_entity.type
_entity.pdbx_description
1 polymer ?
#
loop_
_entity_poly.entity_id
_entity_poly.type
_entity_poly.pdbx_seq_one_letter_code
_entity_poly.pdbx_strand_id
1 'polypeptide(L)'
;MEETSFAMPPPVFNRQNYQTWAIRMIVHMQALDVWDAVEKDYEITPLPTNPTVAQMKNHREKKTRNAKANSCMFYAVSPSFLTKIMHFYSIAEIWEHLKD
;
A
#
# COMPACT_ATOMS: atom_id res chain seq x y z
N MET A 1 -23.72 0.84 11.27
CA MET A 1 -23.47 0.98 9.82
C MET A 1 -22.58 -0.19 9.48
N GLU A 2 -23.16 -1.27 8.95
CA GLU A 2 -22.38 -2.41 8.47
C GLU A 2 -21.60 -1.93 7.25
N GLU A 3 -20.32 -1.60 7.46
CA GLU A 3 -19.31 -1.57 6.40
C GLU A 3 -19.17 -3.00 5.90
N THR A 4 -20.12 -3.44 5.08
CA THR A 4 -19.97 -4.65 4.28
C THR A 4 -18.84 -4.36 3.30
N SER A 5 -17.62 -4.67 3.72
CA SER A 5 -16.45 -4.53 2.86
C SER A 5 -16.62 -5.51 1.72
N PHE A 6 -17.12 -5.03 0.58
CA PHE A 6 -16.89 -5.63 -0.73
C PHE A 6 -15.42 -5.45 -1.12
N ALA A 7 -14.50 -5.78 -0.20
CA ALA A 7 -13.09 -5.84 -0.50
C ALA A 7 -12.88 -7.10 -1.34
N MET A 8 -13.05 -6.96 -2.65
CA MET A 8 -12.56 -7.92 -3.63
C MET A 8 -11.13 -8.30 -3.22
N PRO A 9 -10.77 -9.59 -3.14
CA PRO A 9 -9.42 -9.96 -2.74
C PRO A 9 -8.41 -9.30 -3.68
N PRO A 10 -7.27 -8.83 -3.17
CA PRO A 10 -6.25 -8.22 -4.01
C PRO A 10 -5.80 -9.23 -5.08
N PRO A 11 -5.50 -8.78 -6.31
CA PRO A 11 -5.03 -9.69 -7.35
C PRO A 11 -3.70 -10.30 -6.93
N VAL A 12 -3.53 -11.61 -7.10
CA VAL A 12 -2.28 -12.30 -6.73
C VAL A 12 -1.25 -12.17 -7.85
N PHE A 13 -0.07 -11.69 -7.50
CA PHE A 13 1.08 -11.56 -8.38
C PHE A 13 1.81 -12.90 -8.49
N ASN A 14 2.04 -13.34 -9.73
CA ASN A 14 2.73 -14.58 -10.05
C ASN A 14 3.77 -14.41 -11.19
N ARG A 15 4.25 -13.16 -11.43
CA ARG A 15 5.05 -12.72 -12.59
C ARG A 15 4.39 -12.84 -13.97
N GLN A 16 3.39 -13.69 -14.14
CA GLN A 16 2.70 -13.79 -15.43
C GLN A 16 1.80 -12.57 -15.62
N ASN A 17 1.96 -11.90 -16.76
CA ASN A 17 1.10 -10.78 -17.15
C ASN A 17 1.10 -9.63 -16.11
N TYR A 18 2.30 -9.14 -15.75
CA TYR A 18 2.51 -7.99 -14.85
C TYR A 18 1.56 -6.84 -15.17
N GLN A 19 1.37 -6.49 -16.44
CA GLN A 19 0.50 -5.39 -16.89
C GLN A 19 -0.94 -5.55 -16.40
N THR A 20 -1.52 -6.74 -16.54
CA THR A 20 -2.89 -7.00 -16.07
C THR A 20 -2.97 -6.98 -14.55
N TRP A 21 -1.96 -7.54 -13.86
CA TRP A 21 -1.91 -7.50 -12.39
C TRP A 21 -1.79 -6.05 -11.89
N ALA A 22 -0.91 -5.25 -12.48
CA ALA A 22 -0.66 -3.86 -12.11
C ALA A 22 -1.93 -3.01 -12.25
N ILE A 23 -2.64 -3.11 -13.38
CA ILE A 23 -3.91 -2.37 -13.58
C ILE A 23 -4.94 -2.76 -12.52
N ARG A 24 -5.11 -4.07 -12.25
CA ARG A 24 -6.05 -4.55 -11.21
C ARG A 24 -5.66 -4.07 -9.82
N MET A 25 -4.37 -4.04 -9.53
CA MET A 25 -3.85 -3.59 -8.24
C MET A 25 -4.04 -2.08 -8.05
N ILE A 26 -3.73 -1.28 -9.08
CA ILE A 26 -3.96 0.17 -9.07
C ILE A 26 -5.43 0.46 -8.75
N VAL A 27 -6.36 -0.15 -9.49
CA VAL A 27 -7.80 0.04 -9.30
C VAL A 27 -8.24 -0.40 -7.91
N HIS A 28 -7.72 -1.52 -7.40
CA HIS A 28 -8.03 -2.01 -6.06
C HIS A 28 -7.55 -1.05 -4.97
N MET A 29 -6.33 -0.53 -5.07
CA MET A 29 -5.79 0.45 -4.12
C MET A 29 -6.49 1.82 -4.20
N GLN A 30 -6.92 2.23 -5.39
CA GLN A 30 -7.74 3.44 -5.56
C GLN A 30 -9.10 3.27 -4.88
N ALA A 31 -9.75 2.11 -5.01
CA ALA A 31 -11.01 1.82 -4.33
C ALA A 31 -10.88 1.84 -2.79
N LEU A 32 -9.69 1.59 -2.26
CA LEU A 32 -9.40 1.62 -0.83
C LEU A 32 -8.92 2.99 -0.31
N ASP A 33 -8.78 4.00 -1.17
CA ASP A 33 -8.15 5.31 -0.86
C ASP A 33 -6.71 5.16 -0.33
N VAL A 34 -5.94 4.22 -0.91
CA VAL A 34 -4.55 3.96 -0.49
C VAL A 34 -3.52 4.14 -1.61
N TRP A 35 -3.94 4.30 -2.87
CA TRP A 35 -3.03 4.46 -4.02
C TRP A 35 -2.04 5.61 -3.85
N ASP A 36 -2.48 6.71 -3.24
CA ASP A 36 -1.63 7.83 -2.84
C ASP A 36 -0.31 7.34 -2.21
N ALA A 37 -0.35 6.38 -1.28
CA ALA A 37 0.82 5.87 -0.56
C ALA A 37 1.93 5.32 -1.48
N VAL A 38 1.56 4.86 -2.67
CA VAL A 38 2.49 4.35 -3.70
C VAL A 38 3.04 5.48 -4.56
N GLU A 39 2.18 6.41 -4.99
CA GLU A 39 2.53 7.46 -5.96
C GLU A 39 3.46 8.53 -5.39
N LYS A 40 3.25 8.96 -4.14
CA LYS A 40 3.96 10.13 -3.59
C LYS A 40 5.16 9.77 -2.72
N ASP A 41 5.61 8.52 -2.76
CA ASP A 41 6.67 7.97 -1.89
C ASP A 41 6.56 8.55 -0.47
N TYR A 42 5.44 8.26 0.19
CA TYR A 42 5.02 8.95 1.41
C TYR A 42 6.02 8.72 2.54
N GLU A 43 7.04 9.58 2.67
CA GLU A 43 7.81 9.67 3.89
C GLU A 43 6.89 10.17 5.01
N ILE A 44 6.69 9.33 6.02
CA ILE A 44 5.99 9.74 7.24
C ILE A 44 6.98 10.56 8.06
N THR A 45 7.02 11.87 7.79
CA THR A 45 7.86 12.80 8.54
C THR A 45 7.52 12.76 10.02
N PRO A 46 8.52 12.72 10.92
CA PRO A 46 8.30 12.82 12.35
C PRO A 46 7.49 14.07 12.71
N LEU A 47 6.62 13.96 13.71
CA LEU A 47 5.93 15.12 14.25
C LEU A 47 6.95 16.10 14.87
N PRO A 48 6.74 17.42 14.75
CA PRO A 48 7.55 18.41 15.46
C PRO A 48 7.34 18.27 16.98
N THR A 49 8.21 18.87 17.79
CA THR A 49 8.18 18.79 19.27
C THR A 49 6.85 19.23 19.87
N ASN A 50 6.16 20.20 19.26
CA ASN A 50 4.84 20.69 19.69
C ASN A 50 3.87 20.68 18.50
N PRO A 51 3.29 19.52 18.16
CA PRO A 51 2.42 19.41 17.01
C PRO A 51 1.03 19.97 17.30
N THR A 52 0.38 20.54 16.29
CA THR A 52 -1.04 20.91 16.38
C THR A 52 -1.92 19.66 16.29
N VAL A 53 -3.16 19.75 16.77
CA VAL A 53 -4.16 18.66 16.64
C VAL A 53 -4.34 18.24 15.17
N ALA A 54 -4.32 19.20 14.25
CA ALA A 54 -4.41 18.94 12.81
C ALA A 54 -3.19 18.14 12.29
N GLN A 55 -1.98 18.47 12.74
CA GLN A 55 -0.76 17.74 12.38
C GLN A 55 -0.78 16.30 12.93
N MET A 56 -1.20 16.11 14.18
CA MET A 56 -1.35 14.78 14.78
C MET A 56 -2.36 13.91 14.03
N LYS A 57 -3.51 14.50 13.66
CA LYS A 57 -4.56 13.82 12.88
C LYS A 57 -4.03 13.39 11.51
N ASN A 58 -3.44 14.30 10.75
CA ASN A 58 -2.87 14.01 9.44
C ASN A 58 -1.76 12.95 9.51
N HIS A 59 -0.86 13.03 10.49
CA HIS A 59 0.19 12.02 10.68
C HIS A 59 -0.40 10.62 10.96
N ARG A 60 -1.44 10.53 11.80
CA ARG A 60 -2.13 9.25 12.05
C ARG A 60 -2.79 8.72 10.77
N GLU A 61 -3.50 9.56 10.03
CA GLU A 61 -4.16 9.20 8.77
C GLU A 61 -3.15 8.68 7.74
N LYS A 62 -2.03 9.39 7.54
CA LYS A 62 -0.93 8.94 6.67
C LYS A 62 -0.36 7.59 7.11
N LYS A 63 -0.11 7.40 8.40
CA LYS A 63 0.40 6.12 8.94
C LYS A 63 -0.59 4.98 8.72
N THR A 64 -1.88 5.21 8.93
CA THR A 64 -2.93 4.22 8.68
C THR A 64 -3.05 3.89 7.19
N ARG A 65 -3.01 4.89 6.31
CA ARG A 65 -3.05 4.69 4.85
C ARG A 65 -1.85 3.86 4.37
N ASN A 66 -0.64 4.21 4.84
CA ASN A 66 0.58 3.47 4.52
C ASN A 66 0.51 2.01 5.00
N ALA A 67 0.00 1.75 6.21
CA ALA A 67 -0.17 0.40 6.72
C ALA A 67 -1.19 -0.42 5.89
N LYS A 68 -2.29 0.20 5.46
CA LYS A 68 -3.29 -0.45 4.60
C LYS A 68 -2.74 -0.79 3.21
N ALA A 69 -2.01 0.14 2.59
CA ALA A 69 -1.37 -0.12 1.29
C ALA A 69 -0.32 -1.24 1.38
N ASN A 70 0.49 -1.26 2.44
CA ASN A 70 1.42 -2.36 2.70
C ASN A 70 0.69 -3.70 2.82
N SER A 71 -0.36 -3.77 3.64
CA SER A 71 -1.18 -4.97 3.77
C SER A 71 -1.69 -5.44 2.40
N CYS A 72 -2.24 -4.52 1.60
CA CYS A 72 -2.69 -4.81 0.25
C CYS A 72 -1.61 -5.46 -0.62
N MET A 73 -0.39 -4.91 -0.66
CA MET A 73 0.72 -5.47 -1.43
C MET A 73 1.15 -6.85 -0.93
N PHE A 74 1.27 -7.03 0.38
CA PHE A 74 1.69 -8.30 0.96
C PHE A 74 0.67 -9.42 0.73
N TYR A 75 -0.63 -9.12 0.76
CA TYR A 75 -1.68 -10.07 0.39
C TYR A 75 -1.74 -10.36 -1.11
N ALA A 76 -1.22 -9.44 -1.92
CA ALA A 76 -1.26 -9.50 -3.37
C ALA A 76 -0.09 -10.25 -4.00
N VAL A 77 0.81 -10.85 -3.22
CA VAL A 77 1.95 -11.58 -3.75
C VAL A 77 1.89 -13.04 -3.31
N SER A 78 2.38 -13.95 -4.16
CA SER A 78 2.50 -15.36 -3.74
C SER A 78 3.55 -15.51 -2.61
N PRO A 79 3.51 -16.61 -1.83
CA PRO A 79 4.47 -16.82 -0.73
C PRO A 79 5.95 -16.74 -1.14
N SER A 80 6.27 -17.14 -2.37
CA SER A 80 7.62 -17.05 -2.94
C SER A 80 8.10 -15.61 -3.21
N PHE A 81 7.18 -14.66 -3.40
CA PHE A 81 7.49 -13.24 -3.53
C PHE A 81 7.44 -12.53 -2.19
N LEU A 82 6.58 -12.97 -1.27
CA LEU A 82 6.50 -12.44 0.09
C LEU A 82 7.88 -12.43 0.76
N THR A 83 8.63 -13.53 0.69
CA THR A 83 9.99 -13.62 1.25
C THR A 83 11.00 -12.73 0.54
N LYS A 84 10.75 -12.37 -0.72
CA LYS A 84 11.60 -11.45 -1.48
C LYS A 84 11.30 -10.00 -1.15
N ILE A 85 10.05 -9.64 -0.88
CA ILE A 85 9.66 -8.24 -0.65
C ILE A 85 9.68 -7.82 0.82
N MET A 86 9.74 -8.76 1.76
CA MET A 86 9.66 -8.49 3.21
C MET A 86 10.75 -7.59 3.79
N HIS A 87 11.84 -7.35 3.04
CA HIS A 87 12.95 -6.49 3.47
C HIS A 87 12.84 -5.05 2.98
N PHE A 88 11.88 -4.76 2.09
CA PHE A 88 11.61 -3.39 1.65
C PHE A 88 10.78 -2.65 2.69
N TYR A 89 11.11 -1.38 2.90
CA TYR A 89 10.46 -0.53 3.90
C TYR A 89 9.42 0.40 3.29
N SER A 90 9.55 0.73 2.00
CA SER A 90 8.57 1.53 1.26
C SER A 90 7.76 0.69 0.28
N ILE A 91 6.51 1.09 0.06
CA ILE A 91 5.64 0.44 -0.93
C ILE A 91 6.12 0.74 -2.35
N ALA A 92 6.73 1.90 -2.57
CA ALA A 92 7.34 2.26 -3.84
C ALA A 92 8.45 1.28 -4.22
N GLU A 93 9.37 0.95 -3.30
CA GLU A 93 10.42 -0.06 -3.53
C GLU A 93 9.83 -1.44 -3.83
N ILE A 94 8.80 -1.87 -3.09
CA ILE A 94 8.09 -3.12 -3.38
C ILE A 94 7.51 -3.08 -4.79
N TRP A 95 6.84 -1.98 -5.16
CA TRP A 95 6.20 -1.82 -6.46
C TRP A 95 7.21 -1.86 -7.61
N GLU A 96 8.34 -1.16 -7.48
CA GLU A 96 9.42 -1.19 -8.47
C GLU A 96 10.04 -2.60 -8.54
N HIS A 97 10.30 -3.27 -7.41
CA HIS A 97 10.83 -4.63 -7.42
C HIS A 97 9.91 -5.64 -8.11
N LEU A 98 8.59 -5.44 -8.06
CA LEU A 98 7.63 -6.32 -8.75
C LEU A 98 7.56 -6.08 -10.26
N LYS A 99 8.09 -4.96 -10.78
CA LYS A 99 8.23 -4.71 -12.23
C LYS A 99 9.32 -5.57 -12.87
N ASP A 100 10.35 -5.92 -12.09
CA ASP A 100 11.58 -6.63 -12.52
C ASP A 100 11.46 -8.18 -12.47
#